data_AF-A0A2W4S7B5-F1
#
_entry.id   AF-A0A2W4S7B5-F1
#
_cell.length_a   1.000
_cell.length_b   1.000
_cell.length_c   1.000
_cell.angle_alpha   90.00
_cell.angle_beta   90.00
_cell.angle_gamma   90.00
#
_symmetry.space_group_name_H-M   'P 1'
#
loop_
_entity.id
_entity.type
_entity.pdbx_description
1 polymer ?
#
loop_
_entity_poly.entity_id
_entity_poly.type
_entity_poly.pdbx_seq_one_letter_code
_entity_poly.pdbx_strand_id
1 'polypeptide(L)' 'MARQVDHAEVREAVARLCADFPGPYWRDLDARMAYPTEFVAALTRAG' A
#
# COMPACT_ATOMS: atom_id res chain seq x y z
N MET A 1 15.16 7.55 24.29
CA MET A 1 13.73 7.82 24.05
C MET A 1 13.45 7.51 22.59
N ALA A 2 12.78 6.40 22.28
CA ALA A 2 12.38 6.10 20.90
C ALA A 2 11.31 7.12 20.51
N ARG A 3 11.57 7.91 19.47
CA ARG A 3 10.58 8.85 18.94
C ARG A 3 9.46 8.01 18.33
N GLN A 4 8.39 7.76 19.09
CA GLN A 4 7.14 7.25 18.54
C GLN A 4 6.60 8.35 17.63
N VAL A 5 6.93 8.25 16.34
CA VAL A 5 6.24 9.02 15.33
C VAL A 5 4.88 8.36 15.22
N ASP A 6 3.85 9.05 15.70
CA ASP A 6 2.46 8.64 15.52
C ASP A 6 2.13 8.74 14.02
N HIS A 7 2.52 7.70 13.27
CA HIS A 7 2.25 7.56 11.85
C HIS A 7 0.77 7.29 11.57
N ALA A 8 -0.15 7.81 12.39
CA ALA A 8 -1.59 7.59 12.27
C ALA A 8 -2.09 8.02 10.88
N GLU A 9 -1.67 9.21 10.42
CA GLU A 9 -2.00 9.72 9.09
C GLU A 9 -1.42 8.85 7.97
N VAL A 10 -0.17 8.39 8.12
CA VAL A 10 0.47 7.48 7.15
C VAL A 10 -0.25 6.14 7.11
N ARG A 11 -0.62 5.58 8.27
CA ARG A 11 -1.38 4.32 8.35
C ARG A 11 -2.76 4.47 7.74
N GLU A 12 -3.43 5.60 7.94
CA GLU A 12 -4.73 5.88 7.34
C GLU A 12 -4.63 6.00 5.81
N ALA A 13 -3.63 6.73 5.32
CA ALA A 13 -3.36 6.83 3.88
C ALA A 13 -3.06 5.46 3.26
N VAL A 14 -2.22 4.64 3.90
CA VAL A 14 -1.93 3.27 3.47
C VAL A 14 -3.19 2.40 3.52
N ALA A 15 -4.02 2.52 4.55
CA ALA A 15 -5.25 1.75 4.68
C ALA A 15 -6.26 2.09 3.57
N ARG A 16 -6.38 3.38 3.21
CA ARG A 16 -7.19 3.84 2.07
C ARG A 16 -6.66 3.27 0.76
N LEU A 17 -5.35 3.34 0.54
CA LEU A 17 -4.72 2.75 -0.64
C LEU A 17 -4.98 1.23 -0.71
N CYS A 18 -4.80 0.49 0.38
CA CYS A 18 -5.10 -0.94 0.42
C CYS A 18 -6.56 -1.27 0.11
N ALA A 19 -7.51 -0.35 0.34
CA ALA A 19 -8.91 -0.56 -0.02
C ALA A 19 -9.13 -0.60 -1.55
N ASP A 20 -8.29 0.09 -2.31
CA ASP A 20 -8.34 0.12 -3.77
C ASP A 20 -7.70 -1.13 -4.42
N PHE A 21 -6.91 -1.91 -3.65
CA PHE A 21 -6.25 -3.13 -4.11
C PHE A 21 -6.83 -4.37 -3.42
N PRO A 22 -7.98 -4.88 -3.87
CA PRO A 22 -8.66 -6.01 -3.24
C PRO A 22 -7.88 -7.32 -3.44
N GLY A 23 -8.22 -8.36 -2.67
CA GLY A 23 -7.57 -9.67 -2.74
C GLY A 23 -7.36 -10.28 -4.15
N PRO A 24 -8.25 -10.08 -5.15
CA PRO A 24 -8.00 -10.52 -6.52
C PRO A 24 -6.75 -9.89 -7.17
N TYR A 25 -6.46 -8.61 -6.90
CA TYR A 25 -5.25 -7.94 -7.38
C TYR A 25 -4.00 -8.68 -6.91
N TRP A 26 -3.95 -8.97 -5.61
CA TRP A 26 -2.83 -9.69 -5.01
C TRP A 26 -2.71 -11.13 -5.52
N ARG A 27 -3.84 -11.81 -5.73
CA ARG A 27 -3.86 -13.16 -6.30
C ARG A 27 -3.35 -13.19 -7.75
N ASP A 28 -3.75 -12.24 -8.58
CA ASP A 28 -3.28 -12.14 -9.96
C ASP A 28 -1.79 -11.77 -10.03
N LEU A 29 -1.35 -10.90 -9.13
CA LEU A 29 0.04 -10.50 -9.01
C LEU A 29 0.94 -11.67 -8.58
N ASP A 30 0.51 -12.42 -7.56
CA ASP A 30 1.18 -13.61 -7.05
C ASP A 30 1.25 -14.71 -8.12
N ALA A 31 0.13 -14.95 -8.83
CA ALA A 31 0.08 -15.91 -9.95
C ALA A 31 1.06 -15.57 -11.07
N ARG A 32 1.37 -14.27 -11.26
CA ARG A 32 2.31 -13.78 -12.28
C ARG A 32 3.72 -13.56 -11.73
N MET A 33 3.95 -13.77 -10.42
CA MET A 33 5.18 -13.35 -9.72
C MET A 33 5.61 -11.93 -10.09
N ALA A 34 4.63 -11.04 -10.22
CA ALA A 34 4.84 -9.69 -10.72
C ALA A 34 5.11 -8.71 -9.57
N TYR A 35 5.83 -7.63 -9.86
CA TYR A 35 6.01 -6.55 -8.91
C TYR A 35 4.76 -5.65 -8.89
N PRO A 36 4.22 -5.27 -7.73
CA PRO A 36 3.01 -4.44 -7.62
C PRO A 36 3.32 -2.97 -7.93
N THR A 37 3.72 -2.69 -9.16
CA THR A 37 4.10 -1.34 -9.62
C THR A 37 2.97 -0.34 -9.42
N GLU A 38 1.72 -0.75 -9.62
CA GLU A 38 0.53 0.11 -9.46
C GLU A 38 0.32 0.54 -8.00
N PHE A 39 0.48 -0.39 -7.06
CA PHE A 39 0.42 -0.11 -5.63
C PHE A 39 1.54 0.85 -5.20
N VAL A 40 2.78 0.60 -5.65
CA VAL A 40 3.93 1.46 -5.34
C VAL A 40 3.75 2.85 -5.96
N ALA A 41 3.27 2.93 -7.20
CA ALA A 41 2.97 4.21 -7.84
C ALA A 41 1.86 4.97 -7.11
N ALA A 42 0.84 4.28 -6.60
CA ALA A 42 -0.22 4.89 -5.79
C ALA A 42 0.31 5.40 -4.44
N LEU A 43 1.19 4.63 -3.78
CA LEU A 43 1.91 5.09 -2.58
C LEU A 43 2.76 6.33 -2.85
N THR A 44 3.48 6.37 -3.98
CA THR A 44 4.30 7.54 -4.35
C THR A 44 3.46 8.77 -4.67
N ARG A 45 2.27 8.62 -5.28
CA ARG A 45 1.38 9.76 -5.57
C ARG A 45 0.65 10.30 -4.34
N ALA A 46 0.48 9.49 -3.31
CA ALA A 46 -0.18 9.88 -2.06
C ALA A 46 0.79 10.58 -1.07
N GLY A 47 2.08 10.68 -1.42
CA GLY A 47 3.13 11.33 -0.63
C GLY A 47 3.30 12.82 -0.92
#